data_AF-A0A2P2JWU7-F1
#
_entry.id   AF-A0A2P2JWU7-F1
#
_cell.length_a   1.000
_cell.length_b   1.000
_cell.length_c   1.000
_cell.angle_alpha   90.00
_cell.angle_beta   90.00
_cell.angle_gamma   90.00
#
_symmetry.space_group_name_H-M   'P 1'
#
loop_
_entity.id
_entity.type
_entity.pdbx_description
1 polymer ?
#
loop_
_entity_poly.entity_id
_entity_poly.type
_entity_poly.pdbx_seq_one_letter_code
_entity_poly.pdbx_strand_id
1 'polypeptide(L)'
;MVFANDINKGRLRILRDTAKLHGLDGVITAIPADLRDLAENYPMKSDKVLLDAPCSGLGVLSKRADLRWNRKLEDMEELKSLQDELLDAASM
;
A
#
# COMPACT_ATOMS: atom_id res chain seq x y z
N MET A 1 -14.86 6.47 -9.61
CA MET A 1 -14.43 6.71 -8.22
C MET A 1 -13.25 5.80 -7.94
N VAL A 2 -12.20 6.31 -7.30
CA VAL A 2 -11.00 5.55 -6.92
C VAL A 2 -10.86 5.59 -5.41
N PHE A 3 -10.66 4.43 -4.81
CA PHE A 3 -10.38 4.30 -3.37
C PHE A 3 -8.89 4.06 -3.18
N ALA A 4 -8.25 4.91 -2.38
CA ALA A 4 -6.83 4.84 -2.06
C ALA A 4 -6.67 4.49 -0.58
N ASN A 5 -6.30 3.25 -0.28
CA ASN A 5 -6.06 2.78 1.07
C ASN A 5 -4.56 2.75 1.40
N ASP A 6 -4.16 3.27 2.55
CA ASP A 6 -2.80 3.14 3.10
C ASP A 6 -2.87 3.38 4.62
N ILE A 7 -2.15 2.58 5.41
CA ILE A 7 -2.06 2.77 6.86
C ILE A 7 -1.30 4.07 7.23
N ASN A 8 -0.42 4.54 6.34
CA ASN A 8 0.38 5.73 6.51
C ASN A 8 -0.40 7.01 6.15
N LYS A 9 -0.94 7.65 7.19
CA LYS A 9 -1.67 8.94 7.07
C LYS A 9 -0.84 10.05 6.40
N GLY A 10 0.48 10.02 6.53
CA GLY A 10 1.38 10.98 5.89
C GLY A 10 1.41 10.83 4.37
N ARG A 11 1.47 9.59 3.86
CA ARG A 11 1.37 9.30 2.42
C ARG A 11 0.02 9.70 1.86
N LEU A 12 -1.07 9.40 2.58
CA LEU A 12 -2.41 9.80 2.16
C LEU A 12 -2.60 11.33 2.14
N ARG A 13 -1.93 12.07 3.03
CA ARG A 13 -1.93 13.53 2.97
C ARG A 13 -1.30 14.01 1.65
N ILE A 14 -0.11 13.50 1.31
CA ILE A 14 0.57 13.84 0.06
C ILE A 14 -0.32 13.51 -1.14
N LEU A 15 -0.94 12.32 -1.15
CA LEU A 15 -1.89 11.91 -2.19
C LEU A 15 -3.05 12.89 -2.34
N ARG A 16 -3.68 13.33 -1.23
CA ARG A 16 -4.78 14.30 -1.26
C ARG A 16 -4.31 15.66 -1.80
N ASP A 17 -3.15 16.14 -1.36
CA ASP A 17 -2.59 17.42 -1.83
C ASP A 17 -2.29 17.36 -3.34
N THR A 18 -1.67 16.27 -3.81
CA THR A 18 -1.42 16.03 -5.23
C THR A 18 -2.73 15.90 -6.03
N ALA A 19 -3.72 15.16 -5.53
CA ALA A 19 -5.02 15.03 -6.19
C ALA A 19 -5.69 16.40 -6.38
N LYS A 20 -5.65 17.25 -5.35
CA LYS A 20 -6.19 18.61 -5.42
C LYS A 20 -5.47 19.48 -6.45
N LEU A 21 -4.13 19.41 -6.50
CA LEU A 21 -3.34 20.16 -7.50
C LEU A 21 -3.69 19.77 -8.94
N HIS A 22 -4.11 18.52 -9.16
CA HIS A 22 -4.52 18.01 -10.47
C HIS A 22 -6.04 18.03 -10.71
N GLY A 23 -6.85 18.57 -9.79
CA GLY A 23 -8.32 18.61 -9.92
C GLY A 23 -9.00 17.24 -9.86
N LEU A 24 -8.38 16.27 -9.16
CA LEU A 24 -8.87 14.89 -9.02
C LEU A 24 -9.46 14.60 -7.63
N ASP A 25 -9.53 15.59 -6.75
CA ASP A 25 -10.03 15.45 -5.37
C ASP A 25 -11.53 15.06 -5.31
N GLY A 26 -12.29 15.30 -6.37
CA GLY A 26 -13.68 14.82 -6.50
C GLY A 26 -13.83 13.34 -6.87
N VAL A 27 -12.75 12.66 -7.28
CA VAL A 27 -12.80 11.26 -7.74
C VAL A 27 -11.92 10.30 -6.93
N ILE A 28 -11.13 10.81 -5.99
CA ILE A 28 -10.23 10.01 -5.13
C ILE A 28 -10.70 10.08 -3.67
N THR A 29 -11.04 8.93 -3.10
CA THR A 29 -11.35 8.78 -1.68
C THR A 29 -10.22 8.07 -0.96
N ALA A 30 -9.56 8.76 -0.02
CA ALA A 30 -8.42 8.22 0.72
C ALA A 30 -8.82 7.64 2.09
N ILE A 31 -8.54 6.35 2.32
CA ILE A 31 -8.96 5.56 3.49
C ILE A 31 -7.73 5.20 4.34
N PRO A 32 -7.55 5.82 5.52
CA PRO A 32 -6.41 5.56 6.40
C PRO A 32 -6.66 4.32 7.28
N ALA A 33 -6.41 3.13 6.74
CA ALA A 33 -6.62 1.85 7.45
C ALA A 33 -5.61 0.79 7.00
N ASP A 34 -5.43 -0.27 7.80
CA ASP A 34 -4.85 -1.52 7.33
C ASP A 34 -5.83 -2.18 6.35
N LEU A 35 -5.31 -2.68 5.21
CA LEU A 35 -6.13 -3.30 4.19
C LEU A 35 -6.78 -4.60 4.71
N ARG A 36 -6.07 -5.34 5.58
CA ARG A 36 -6.56 -6.60 6.16
C ARG A 36 -7.81 -6.35 7.01
N ASP A 37 -7.75 -5.36 7.90
CA ASP A 37 -8.88 -4.95 8.73
C ASP A 37 -10.06 -4.45 7.89
N LEU A 38 -9.77 -3.69 6.83
CA LEU A 38 -10.78 -3.14 5.93
C LEU A 38 -11.52 -4.24 5.17
N ALA A 39 -10.80 -5.23 4.64
CA ALA A 39 -11.39 -6.33 3.89
C ALA A 39 -12.30 -7.21 4.75
N GLU A 40 -11.91 -7.45 6.01
CA GLU A 40 -12.71 -8.26 6.94
C GLU A 40 -13.99 -7.54 7.40
N ASN A 41 -13.87 -6.25 7.78
CA ASN A 41 -14.97 -5.54 8.46
C ASN A 41 -15.85 -4.72 7.51
N TYR A 42 -15.29 -4.28 6.38
CA TYR A 42 -15.93 -3.37 5.44
C TYR A 42 -15.60 -3.75 3.99
N PRO A 43 -16.00 -4.95 3.53
CA PRO A 43 -15.65 -5.44 2.20
C PRO A 43 -16.12 -4.47 1.12
N MET A 44 -15.18 -4.03 0.30
CA MET A 44 -15.40 -3.04 -0.75
C MET A 44 -15.35 -3.69 -2.12
N LYS A 45 -16.41 -3.54 -2.91
CA LYS A 45 -16.42 -4.02 -4.29
C LYS A 45 -15.74 -3.02 -5.22
N SER A 46 -14.79 -3.49 -6.01
CA SER A 46 -14.12 -2.73 -7.07
C SER A 46 -14.06 -3.56 -8.34
N ASP A 47 -14.25 -2.95 -9.51
CA ASP A 47 -14.12 -3.64 -10.80
C ASP A 47 -12.68 -4.08 -11.08
N LYS A 48 -11.71 -3.33 -10.54
CA LYS A 48 -10.27 -3.58 -10.62
C LYS A 48 -9.60 -3.15 -9.33
N VAL A 49 -8.57 -3.89 -8.95
CA VAL A 49 -7.73 -3.59 -7.77
C VAL A 49 -6.28 -3.51 -8.21
N LEU A 50 -5.57 -2.53 -7.67
CA LEU A 50 -4.11 -2.42 -7.76
C LEU A 50 -3.54 -2.53 -6.36
N LEU A 51 -2.74 -3.57 -6.11
CA LEU A 51 -2.03 -3.77 -4.87
C LEU A 51 -0.55 -3.43 -5.06
N ASP A 52 -0.08 -2.34 -4.45
CA ASP A 52 1.33 -2.02 -4.31
C ASP A 52 1.81 -2.48 -2.93
N ALA A 53 2.21 -3.75 -2.83
CA ALA A 53 2.58 -4.37 -1.56
C ALA A 53 3.99 -3.96 -1.12
N PRO A 54 4.24 -3.79 0.20
CA PRO A 54 5.58 -3.58 0.72
C PRO A 54 6.49 -4.77 0.37
N CYS A 55 7.59 -4.48 -0.31
CA CYS A 55 8.53 -5.50 -0.80
C CYS A 55 9.94 -5.34 -0.25
N SER A 56 10.82 -6.26 -0.64
CA SER A 56 12.23 -6.26 -0.20
C SER A 56 12.98 -4.98 -0.61
N GLY A 57 12.52 -4.30 -1.66
CA GLY A 57 13.15 -3.08 -2.17
C GLY A 57 14.49 -3.34 -2.88
N LEU A 58 14.82 -4.60 -3.20
CA LEU A 58 16.09 -4.95 -3.85
C LEU A 58 16.27 -4.29 -5.24
N GLY A 59 15.17 -3.92 -5.90
CA GLY A 59 15.20 -3.18 -7.17
C GLY A 59 15.70 -1.73 -7.06
N VAL A 60 15.77 -1.16 -5.85
CA VAL A 60 16.21 0.23 -5.62
C VAL A 60 17.54 0.33 -4.85
N LEU A 61 18.30 -0.77 -4.74
CA LEU A 61 19.55 -0.83 -3.99
C LEU A 61 20.61 0.20 -4.46
N SER A 62 20.61 0.57 -5.74
CA SER A 62 21.53 1.60 -6.25
C SER A 62 21.25 2.99 -5.67
N LYS A 63 19.99 3.27 -5.33
CA LYS A 63 19.53 4.53 -4.73
C LYS A 63 19.46 4.46 -3.20
N ARG A 64 19.45 3.25 -2.63
CA ARG A 64 19.34 2.96 -1.19
C ARG A 64 20.32 1.86 -0.80
N ALA A 65 21.60 2.24 -0.69
CA ALA A 65 22.69 1.31 -0.37
C ALA A 65 22.60 0.73 1.05
N ASP A 66 21.95 1.46 1.96
CA ASP A 66 21.66 1.06 3.35
C ASP A 66 20.81 -0.21 3.44
N LEU A 67 19.89 -0.42 2.49
CA LEU A 67 19.07 -1.64 2.42
C LEU A 67 19.91 -2.91 2.21
N ARG A 68 21.12 -2.80 1.65
CA ARG A 68 22.02 -3.96 1.49
C ARG A 68 22.48 -4.50 2.83
N TRP A 69 22.73 -3.62 3.81
CA TRP A 69 23.35 -3.99 5.08
C TRP A 69 22.34 -4.23 6.20
N ASN A 70 21.14 -3.66 6.08
CA ASN A 70 20.13 -3.77 7.12
C ASN A 70 19.13 -4.92 6.90
N ARG A 71 19.03 -5.47 5.68
CA ARG A 71 18.13 -6.58 5.35
C ARG A 71 18.69 -7.90 5.88
N LYS A 72 17.88 -8.62 6.63
CA LYS A 72 18.14 -9.99 7.07
C LYS A 72 17.20 -10.97 6.38
N LEU A 73 17.47 -12.26 6.54
CA LEU A 73 16.66 -13.32 5.94
C LEU A 73 15.26 -13.37 6.57
N GLU A 74 15.18 -13.13 7.88
CA GLU A 74 13.93 -13.11 8.64
C GLU A 74 12.97 -12.03 8.12
N ASP A 75 13.50 -10.85 7.76
CA ASP A 75 12.71 -9.76 7.16
C ASP A 75 12.06 -10.19 5.83
N MET A 76 12.68 -11.14 5.10
CA MET A 76 12.16 -11.62 3.82
C MET A 76 10.98 -12.58 4.03
N GLU A 77 11.02 -13.40 5.07
CA GLU A 77 9.90 -14.27 5.42
C GLU A 77 8.71 -13.46 5.95
N GLU A 78 8.96 -12.48 6.81
CA GLU A 78 7.92 -11.57 7.30
C GLU A 78 7.26 -10.79 6.16
N LEU A 79 8.05 -10.27 5.22
CA LEU A 79 7.53 -9.58 4.04
C LEU A 79 6.71 -10.49 3.14
N LYS A 80 7.13 -11.74 2.96
CA LYS A 80 6.39 -12.71 2.16
C LYS A 80 5.02 -12.98 2.80
N SER A 81 4.99 -13.27 4.11
CA SER A 81 3.74 -13.48 4.84
C SER A 81 2.80 -12.28 4.71
N LEU A 82 3.34 -11.07 4.92
CA LEU A 82 2.56 -9.85 4.80
C LEU A 82 2.03 -9.63 3.37
N GLN A 83 2.82 -9.92 2.34
CA GLN A 83 2.38 -9.81 0.94
C GLN A 83 1.25 -10.79 0.61
N ASP A 84 1.34 -12.02 1.10
CA ASP A 84 0.31 -13.04 0.92
C ASP A 84 -1.00 -12.59 1.61
N GLU A 85 -0.94 -12.13 2.86
CA GLU A 85 -2.11 -11.59 3.58
C GLU A 85 -2.75 -10.39 2.88
N LEU A 86 -1.93 -9.48 2.33
CA LEU A 86 -2.42 -8.32 1.60
C LEU A 86 -3.04 -8.70 0.25
N LEU A 87 -2.50 -9.74 -0.41
CA LEU A 87 -3.04 -10.25 -1.67
C LEU A 87 -4.41 -10.89 -1.43
N ASP A 88 -4.54 -11.71 -0.39
CA ASP A 88 -5.81 -12.29 0.02
C ASP A 88 -6.82 -11.17 0.32
N ALA A 89 -6.43 -10.19 1.15
CA ALA A 89 -7.27 -9.03 1.48
C ALA A 89 -7.71 -8.21 0.26
N ALA A 90 -6.84 -8.04 -0.74
CA ALA A 90 -7.14 -7.31 -1.96
C ALA A 90 -8.08 -8.07 -2.92
N SER A 91 -8.21 -9.39 -2.75
CA SER A 91 -8.99 -10.27 -3.62
C SER A 91 -10.40 -10.58 -3.13
N MET A 92 -10.73 -10.15 -1.90
CA MET A 92 -12.06 -10.29 -1.27
C MET A 92 -13.05 -9.22 -1.76
#